data_AF-A0A968UXJ9-F1
#
_entry.id   AF-A0A968UXJ9-F1
#
_cell.length_a   1.000
_cell.length_b   1.000
_cell.length_c   1.000
_cell.angle_alpha   90.00
_cell.angle_beta   90.00
_cell.angle_gamma   90.00
#
_symmetry.space_group_name_H-M   'P 1'
#
loop_
_entity.id
_entity.type
_entity.pdbx_description
1 polymer ?
#
loop_
_entity_poly.entity_id
_entity_poly.type
_entity_poly.pdbx_seq_one_letter_code
_entity_poly.pdbx_strand_id
1 'polypeptide(L)'
;MIKPGVNSLGQDWTDEKNWDDFMPSEIVLPVGVPVRVRITSKDVLHNFYLPHFRLKMDAVPGLPTYFVFTPEVTTEEYRERLKNTPEYNLPDPDDPSKMKWETFDYELACAELCGRSHFSMRRIVRIVPEKEYEDWLKKQQSVYKTQVRGTENDPNFKTWCCLTR
;
A
#
# COMPACT_ATOMS: atom_id res chain seq x y z
N MET A 1 -18.75 4.54 16.49
CA MET A 1 -18.08 3.24 16.77
C MET A 1 -17.98 2.48 15.47
N ILE A 2 -16.77 2.15 15.04
CA ILE A 2 -16.51 1.33 13.86
C ILE A 2 -17.12 -0.05 14.11
N LYS A 3 -18.11 -0.47 13.31
CA LYS A 3 -18.74 -1.80 13.45
C LYS A 3 -17.72 -2.89 13.06
N PRO A 4 -17.27 -3.75 13.98
CA PRO A 4 -16.37 -4.84 13.65
C PRO A 4 -17.16 -5.90 12.87
N GLY A 5 -16.79 -6.13 11.60
CA GLY A 5 -17.41 -7.15 10.75
C GLY A 5 -17.55 -6.75 9.28
N VAL A 6 -17.83 -5.46 8.99
CA VAL A 6 -18.02 -4.96 7.61
C VAL A 6 -16.86 -4.09 7.13
N ASN A 7 -15.98 -3.69 8.05
CA ASN A 7 -14.93 -2.72 7.81
C ASN A 7 -13.54 -3.33 8.06
N SER A 8 -13.02 -4.05 7.06
CA SER A 8 -11.75 -4.77 7.12
C SER A 8 -10.57 -3.84 7.43
N LEU A 9 -10.53 -2.63 6.87
CA LEU A 9 -9.44 -1.66 7.10
C LEU A 9 -9.67 -0.65 8.23
N GLY A 10 -10.90 -0.49 8.72
CA GLY A 10 -11.19 0.35 9.90
C GLY A 10 -11.53 1.78 9.55
N GLN A 11 -11.95 2.00 8.32
CA GLN A 11 -12.37 3.25 7.75
C GLN A 11 -13.61 3.81 8.44
N ASP A 12 -13.52 5.01 9.00
CA ASP A 12 -14.67 5.70 9.54
C ASP A 12 -15.32 6.56 8.45
N TRP A 13 -16.47 6.11 7.93
CA TRP A 13 -17.18 6.85 6.88
C TRP A 13 -17.77 8.17 7.37
N THR A 14 -17.85 8.41 8.68
CA THR A 14 -18.29 9.69 9.23
C THR A 14 -17.19 10.76 9.18
N ASP A 15 -15.93 10.37 8.99
CA ASP A 15 -14.82 11.30 8.76
C ASP A 15 -14.70 11.64 7.26
N GLU A 16 -14.88 12.92 6.93
CA GLU A 16 -14.75 13.42 5.56
C GLU A 16 -13.35 13.18 4.98
N LYS A 17 -12.31 13.10 5.83
CA LYS A 17 -10.91 12.85 5.41
C LYS A 17 -10.65 11.41 4.97
N ASN A 18 -11.60 10.51 5.16
CA ASN A 18 -11.51 9.12 4.71
C ASN A 18 -12.26 8.92 3.38
N TRP A 19 -12.90 9.96 2.83
CA TRP A 19 -13.67 9.84 1.59
C TRP A 19 -12.82 9.82 0.32
N ASP A 20 -11.58 10.29 0.37
CA ASP A 20 -10.60 10.23 -0.72
C ASP A 20 -9.68 9.00 -0.65
N ASP A 21 -9.77 8.22 0.43
CA ASP A 21 -9.01 6.99 0.59
C ASP A 21 -9.38 5.94 -0.48
N PHE A 22 -8.35 5.34 -1.07
CA PHE A 22 -8.44 4.27 -2.05
C PHE A 22 -7.57 3.08 -1.65
N MET A 23 -7.86 1.90 -2.18
CA MET A 23 -7.14 0.66 -1.87
C MET A 23 -6.50 0.09 -3.14
N PRO A 24 -5.24 0.42 -3.44
CA PRO A 24 -4.55 -0.15 -4.58
C PRO A 24 -4.02 -1.56 -4.27
N SER A 25 -3.80 -2.37 -5.30
CA SER A 25 -3.20 -3.71 -5.16
C SER A 25 -1.68 -3.67 -4.94
N GLU A 26 -1.02 -2.64 -5.48
CA GLU A 26 0.40 -2.36 -5.37
C GLU A 26 0.63 -0.99 -4.72
N ILE A 27 1.79 -0.80 -4.10
CA ILE A 27 2.18 0.50 -3.53
C ILE A 27 3.05 1.21 -4.55
N VAL A 28 2.57 2.31 -5.11
CA VAL A 28 3.34 3.14 -6.05
C VAL A 28 3.76 4.42 -5.34
N LEU A 29 5.05 4.76 -5.39
CA LEU A 29 5.62 5.95 -4.76
C LEU A 29 6.45 6.76 -5.76
N PRO A 30 6.41 8.10 -5.70
CA PRO A 30 7.27 8.95 -6.53
C PRO A 30 8.71 9.00 -5.99
N VAL A 31 9.70 8.93 -6.87
CA VAL A 31 11.13 9.11 -6.54
C VAL A 31 11.41 10.55 -6.09
N GLY A 32 12.30 10.72 -5.10
CA GLY A 32 12.78 12.03 -4.64
C GLY A 32 11.81 12.82 -3.75
N VAL A 33 10.61 12.29 -3.50
CA VAL A 33 9.58 12.97 -2.70
C VAL A 33 9.50 12.34 -1.30
N PRO A 34 9.49 13.13 -0.21
CA PRO A 34 9.34 12.58 1.14
C PRO A 34 7.94 11.99 1.34
N VAL A 35 7.88 10.69 1.59
CA VAL A 35 6.64 9.95 1.84
C VAL A 35 6.48 9.73 3.34
N ARG A 36 5.35 10.20 3.88
CA ARG A 36 4.93 9.88 5.25
C ARG A 36 4.09 8.62 5.24
N VAL A 37 4.57 7.56 5.86
CA VAL A 37 3.80 6.33 6.07
C VAL A 37 3.28 6.32 7.50
N ARG A 38 1.96 6.21 7.64
CA ARG A 38 1.30 6.00 8.92
C ARG A 38 0.84 4.56 9.00
N ILE A 39 1.30 3.83 10.01
CA ILE A 39 0.99 2.42 10.17
C ILE A 39 0.29 2.17 11.50
N THR A 40 -0.59 1.18 11.49
CA THR A 40 -1.23 0.63 12.67
C THR A 40 -1.67 -0.79 12.36
N SER A 41 -2.06 -1.53 13.39
CA SER A 41 -2.66 -2.85 13.25
C SER A 41 -4.02 -2.89 13.92
N LYS A 42 -4.86 -3.82 13.49
CA LYS A 42 -6.18 -4.07 14.06
C LYS A 42 -6.25 -5.35 14.88
N ASP A 43 -5.38 -6.30 14.57
CA ASP A 43 -5.41 -7.65 15.10
C ASP A 43 -4.21 -7.89 16.01
N VAL A 44 -3.04 -8.16 15.44
CA VAL A 44 -1.82 -8.55 16.16
C VAL A 44 -0.65 -7.64 15.77
N LEU A 45 0.53 -7.85 16.35
CA LEU A 45 1.72 -7.12 15.96
C LEU A 45 2.14 -7.54 14.54
N HIS A 46 2.35 -6.56 13.67
CA HIS A 46 2.98 -6.73 12.36
C HIS A 46 4.21 -5.84 12.27
N ASN A 47 5.02 -6.03 11.24
CA ASN A 47 6.14 -5.15 10.94
C ASN A 47 6.12 -4.75 9.46
N PHE A 48 6.17 -3.45 9.20
CA PHE A 48 6.33 -2.91 7.84
C PHE A 48 7.81 -2.95 7.49
N TYR A 49 8.25 -3.90 6.64
CA TYR A 49 9.66 -4.06 6.28
C TYR A 49 9.90 -3.91 4.78
N LEU A 50 10.76 -2.95 4.44
CA LEU A 50 11.30 -2.73 3.10
C LEU A 50 12.80 -3.05 3.11
N PRO A 51 13.21 -4.26 2.69
CA PRO A 51 14.61 -4.72 2.80
C PRO A 51 15.60 -3.81 2.07
N HIS A 52 15.27 -3.42 0.84
CA HIS A 52 16.15 -2.61 -0.02
C HIS A 52 16.32 -1.17 0.49
N PHE A 53 15.37 -0.68 1.28
CA PHE A 53 15.40 0.65 1.88
C PHE A 53 15.96 0.62 3.31
N ARG A 54 16.29 -0.58 3.83
CA ARG A 54 16.69 -0.82 5.23
C ARG A 54 15.72 -0.20 6.23
N LEU A 55 14.45 -0.16 5.85
CA LEU A 55 13.41 0.51 6.59
C LEU A 55 12.50 -0.53 7.21
N LYS A 56 12.35 -0.46 8.53
CA LYS A 56 11.42 -1.32 9.27
C LYS A 56 10.71 -0.53 10.35
N MET A 57 9.42 -0.77 10.55
CA MET A 57 8.67 -0.20 11.67
C MET A 57 7.52 -1.12 12.10
N ASP A 58 7.34 -1.29 13.41
CA ASP A 58 6.28 -2.13 13.95
C ASP A 58 4.91 -1.45 13.85
N ALA A 59 3.93 -2.21 13.36
CA ALA A 59 2.51 -1.86 13.36
C ALA A 59 1.85 -2.50 14.58
N VAL A 60 1.67 -1.70 15.63
CA VAL A 60 1.14 -2.15 16.92
C VAL A 60 -0.35 -1.82 17.03
N PRO A 61 -1.21 -2.75 17.45
CA PRO A 61 -2.62 -2.47 17.69
C PRO A 61 -2.81 -1.36 18.73
N GLY A 62 -3.59 -0.33 18.38
CA GLY A 62 -3.92 0.79 19.27
C GLY A 62 -2.83 1.86 19.43
N LEU A 63 -1.63 1.66 18.86
CA LEU A 63 -0.57 2.67 18.84
C LEU A 63 -0.23 3.04 17.39
N PRO A 64 -0.86 4.08 16.82
CA PRO A 64 -0.54 4.53 15.47
C PRO A 64 0.84 5.16 15.46
N THR A 65 1.75 4.57 14.70
CA THR A 65 3.11 5.09 14.49
C THR A 65 3.23 5.68 13.09
N TYR A 66 4.22 6.53 12.89
CA TYR A 66 4.54 7.05 11.57
C TYR A 66 6.04 7.20 11.41
N PHE A 67 6.50 7.11 10.18
CA PHE A 67 7.84 7.46 9.78
C PHE A 67 7.80 8.16 8.43
N VAL A 68 8.89 8.85 8.11
CA VAL A 68 9.05 9.54 6.82
C VAL A 68 10.32 9.00 6.18
N PHE A 69 10.23 8.67 4.90
CA PHE A 69 11.39 8.31 4.10
C PHE A 69 11.25 8.87 2.69
N THR A 70 12.38 9.06 2.02
CA THR A 70 12.43 9.54 0.64
C THR A 70 13.05 8.44 -0.21
N PRO A 71 12.32 7.87 -1.19
CA PRO A 71 12.90 6.90 -2.11
C PRO A 71 13.85 7.62 -3.06
N GLU A 72 15.10 7.15 -3.14
CA GLU A 72 16.15 7.81 -3.92
C GLU A 72 16.31 7.24 -5.34
N VAL A 73 15.89 5.99 -5.56
CA VAL A 73 16.14 5.23 -6.79
C VAL A 73 14.83 4.67 -7.31
N THR A 74 14.58 4.82 -8.61
CA THR A 74 13.41 4.23 -9.26
C THR A 74 13.53 2.71 -9.39
N THR A 75 12.41 2.01 -9.52
CA THR A 75 12.43 0.54 -9.72
C THR A 75 13.23 0.19 -10.99
N GLU A 76 13.02 0.93 -12.08
CA GLU A 76 13.70 0.73 -13.35
C GLU A 76 15.21 0.97 -13.25
N GLU A 77 15.62 2.07 -12.61
CA GLU A 77 17.05 2.36 -12.40
C GLU A 77 17.72 1.29 -11.53
N TYR A 78 17.01 0.77 -10.52
CA TYR A 78 17.55 -0.31 -9.69
C TYR A 78 17.70 -1.61 -10.48
N ARG A 79 16.75 -1.95 -11.36
CA ARG A 79 16.88 -3.09 -12.29
C ARG A 79 18.13 -2.96 -13.18
N GLU A 80 18.43 -1.76 -13.65
CA GLU A 80 19.65 -1.52 -14.43
C GLU A 80 20.92 -1.74 -13.61
N ARG A 81 20.94 -1.31 -12.34
CA ARG A 81 22.06 -1.57 -11.43
C ARG A 81 22.26 -3.06 -11.19
N LEU A 82 21.17 -3.84 -11.11
CA LEU A 82 21.23 -5.29 -10.90
C LEU A 82 21.85 -6.05 -12.08
N LYS A 83 21.84 -5.52 -13.31
CA LYS A 83 22.56 -6.12 -14.46
C LYS A 83 24.05 -6.32 -14.19
N ASN A 84 24.64 -5.45 -13.36
CA ASN A 84 26.06 -5.52 -12.99
C ASN A 84 26.33 -6.51 -11.85
N THR A 85 25.29 -7.15 -11.29
CA THR A 85 25.43 -8.10 -10.18
C THR A 85 25.25 -9.52 -10.71
N PRO A 86 26.30 -10.37 -10.70
CA PRO A 86 26.24 -11.72 -11.28
C PRO A 86 25.12 -12.60 -10.70
N GLU A 87 24.77 -12.42 -9.42
CA GLU A 87 23.71 -13.17 -8.73
C GLU A 87 22.30 -12.95 -9.33
N TYR A 88 22.08 -11.79 -9.96
CA TYR A 88 20.80 -11.41 -10.59
C TYR A 88 20.78 -11.68 -12.10
N ASN A 89 21.91 -12.11 -12.69
CA ASN A 89 22.00 -12.57 -14.08
C ASN A 89 21.72 -14.08 -14.23
N LEU A 90 20.93 -14.62 -13.32
CA LEU A 90 20.42 -15.98 -13.37
C LEU A 90 18.97 -15.95 -13.88
N PRO A 91 18.49 -17.02 -14.54
CA PRO A 91 17.07 -17.16 -14.85
C PRO A 91 16.22 -17.03 -13.59
N ASP A 92 15.08 -16.38 -13.72
CA ASP A 92 14.13 -16.23 -12.62
C ASP A 92 13.53 -17.60 -12.24
N PRO A 93 13.38 -17.93 -10.94
CA PRO A 93 12.80 -19.20 -10.51
C PRO A 93 11.33 -19.38 -10.92
N ASP A 94 10.58 -18.28 -11.00
CA ASP A 94 9.15 -18.28 -11.36
C ASP A 94 8.95 -18.15 -12.88
N ASP A 95 9.83 -17.43 -13.59
CA ASP A 95 9.82 -17.27 -15.05
C ASP A 95 11.21 -17.51 -15.67
N PRO A 96 11.57 -18.76 -16.02
CA PRO A 96 12.89 -19.09 -16.57
C PRO A 96 13.25 -18.40 -17.90
N SER A 97 12.29 -17.74 -18.55
CA SER A 97 12.54 -16.99 -19.79
C SER A 97 13.19 -15.64 -19.56
N LYS A 98 13.13 -15.12 -18.33
CA LYS A 98 13.67 -13.81 -17.94
C LYS A 98 14.78 -13.95 -16.93
N MET A 99 15.65 -12.95 -16.91
CA MET A 99 16.67 -12.84 -15.86
C MET A 99 16.06 -12.25 -14.59
N LYS A 100 16.56 -12.62 -13.41
CA LYS A 100 16.07 -12.11 -12.11
C LYS A 100 16.06 -10.59 -12.01
N TRP A 101 16.98 -9.90 -12.67
CA TRP A 101 16.98 -8.43 -12.67
C TRP A 101 15.83 -7.82 -13.48
N GLU A 102 15.27 -8.54 -14.47
CA GLU A 102 14.14 -8.06 -15.29
C GLU A 102 12.82 -8.13 -14.54
N THR A 103 12.65 -9.19 -13.74
CA THR A 103 11.47 -9.46 -12.91
C THR A 103 11.54 -8.83 -11.52
N PHE A 104 12.64 -8.12 -11.22
CA PHE A 104 12.84 -7.54 -9.89
C PHE A 104 11.81 -6.45 -9.59
N ASP A 105 11.16 -6.56 -8.44
CA ASP A 105 10.34 -5.50 -7.86
C ASP A 105 10.71 -5.30 -6.40
N TYR A 106 10.53 -4.09 -5.87
CA TYR A 106 10.73 -3.89 -4.44
C TYR A 106 9.62 -4.60 -3.69
N GLU A 107 10.01 -5.42 -2.71
CA GLU A 107 9.06 -6.13 -1.88
C GLU A 107 8.90 -5.43 -0.53
N LEU A 108 7.64 -5.17 -0.17
CA LEU A 108 7.22 -4.93 1.20
C LEU A 108 6.82 -6.28 1.81
N ALA A 109 7.50 -6.68 2.87
CA ALA A 109 7.21 -7.92 3.59
C ALA A 109 6.86 -7.63 5.05
N CYS A 110 6.12 -8.55 5.66
CA CYS A 110 5.95 -8.57 7.11
C CYS A 110 7.17 -9.21 7.77
N ALA A 111 7.86 -8.51 8.67
CA ALA A 111 9.03 -9.02 9.39
C ALA A 111 8.76 -9.46 10.84
N GLU A 112 7.49 -9.49 11.26
CA GLU A 112 7.07 -10.00 12.57
C GLU A 112 6.09 -11.15 12.40
N LEU A 113 6.25 -12.23 13.19
CA LEU A 113 5.35 -13.38 13.15
C LEU A 113 3.90 -12.98 13.53
N CYS A 114 3.07 -12.79 12.51
CA CYS A 114 1.71 -12.28 12.64
C CYS A 114 0.61 -13.32 12.40
N GLY A 115 0.94 -14.61 12.34
CA GLY A 115 -0.02 -15.71 12.24
C GLY A 115 0.25 -16.69 11.09
N ARG A 116 -0.76 -17.50 10.75
CA ARG A 116 -0.62 -18.64 9.81
C ARG A 116 -0.20 -18.23 8.40
N SER A 117 -0.67 -17.09 7.92
CA SER A 117 -0.40 -16.58 6.58
C SER A 117 0.76 -15.58 6.52
N HIS A 118 1.57 -15.50 7.60
CA HIS A 118 2.68 -14.57 7.72
C HIS A 118 3.63 -14.59 6.52
N PHE A 119 3.99 -15.78 6.03
CA PHE A 119 4.88 -15.96 4.87
C PHE A 119 4.35 -15.36 3.55
N SER A 120 3.03 -15.20 3.44
CA SER A 120 2.36 -14.67 2.23
C SER A 120 2.07 -13.17 2.33
N MET A 121 2.40 -12.55 3.46
CA MET A 121 2.14 -11.13 3.71
C MET A 121 3.19 -10.26 3.05
N ARG A 122 3.13 -10.23 1.72
CA ARG A 122 3.97 -9.43 0.85
C ARG A 122 3.16 -8.55 -0.08
N ARG A 123 3.72 -7.40 -0.44
CA ARG A 123 3.19 -6.46 -1.42
C ARG A 123 4.31 -5.95 -2.30
N ILE A 124 4.00 -5.71 -3.57
CA ILE A 124 4.91 -5.09 -4.51
C ILE A 124 4.89 -3.59 -4.28
N VAL A 125 6.08 -3.00 -4.22
CA VAL A 125 6.33 -1.57 -4.16
C VAL A 125 7.04 -1.15 -5.44
N ARG A 126 6.52 -0.12 -6.09
CA ARG A 126 7.06 0.41 -7.33
C ARG A 126 7.40 1.88 -7.14
N ILE A 127 8.68 2.21 -7.34
CA ILE A 127 9.15 3.59 -7.28
C ILE A 127 9.21 4.13 -8.71
N VAL A 128 8.45 5.18 -8.98
CA VAL A 128 8.27 5.74 -10.33
C VAL A 128 8.63 7.22 -10.38
N PRO A 129 8.86 7.79 -11.58
CA PRO A 129 8.92 9.24 -11.76
C PRO A 129 7.59 9.91 -11.37
N GLU A 130 7.65 11.16 -10.90
CA GLU A 130 6.47 11.92 -10.41
C GLU A 130 5.32 11.98 -11.43
N LYS A 131 5.63 12.22 -12.71
CA LYS A 131 4.63 12.24 -13.78
C LYS A 131 3.86 10.92 -13.90
N GLU A 132 4.56 9.80 -13.79
CA GLU A 132 3.93 8.48 -13.86
C GLU A 132 3.08 8.21 -12.63
N TYR A 133 3.54 8.64 -11.45
CA TYR A 133 2.76 8.57 -10.22
C TYR A 133 1.44 9.34 -10.33
N GLU A 134 1.46 10.56 -10.86
CA GLU A 134 0.23 11.34 -11.08
C GLU A 134 -0.74 10.65 -12.04
N ASP A 135 -0.24 10.09 -13.13
CA ASP A 135 -1.06 9.38 -14.11
C ASP A 135 -1.62 8.08 -13.54
N TRP A 136 -0.90 7.42 -12.64
CA TRP A 136 -1.40 6.29 -11.86
C TRP A 136 -2.46 6.71 -10.84
N LEU A 137 -2.26 7.83 -10.14
CA LEU A 137 -3.17 8.35 -9.12
C LEU A 137 -4.54 8.72 -9.71
N LYS A 138 -4.56 9.36 -10.89
CA LYS A 138 -5.80 9.72 -11.61
C LYS A 138 -6.68 8.51 -11.95
N LYS A 139 -6.10 7.32 -12.07
CA LYS A 139 -6.83 6.08 -12.36
C LYS A 139 -7.48 5.48 -11.12
N GLN A 140 -7.01 5.86 -9.92
CA GLN A 140 -7.53 5.32 -8.67
C GLN A 140 -8.90 5.92 -8.36
N GLN A 141 -9.78 5.08 -7.82
CA GLN A 141 -11.10 5.49 -7.37
C GLN A 141 -11.21 5.31 -5.87
N SER A 142 -11.81 6.28 -5.19
CA SER A 142 -11.99 6.17 -3.74
C SER A 142 -13.00 5.08 -3.40
N VAL A 143 -12.76 4.39 -2.29
CA VAL A 143 -13.65 3.32 -1.80
C VAL A 143 -15.00 3.91 -1.42
N TYR A 144 -15.02 5.11 -0.82
CA TYR A 144 -16.26 5.79 -0.48
C TYR A 144 -17.14 6.03 -1.71
N LYS A 145 -16.56 6.58 -2.80
CA LYS A 145 -17.31 6.90 -4.02
C LYS A 145 -17.84 5.67 -4.75
N THR A 146 -17.12 4.55 -4.67
CA THR A 146 -17.43 3.33 -5.43
C THR A 146 -18.34 2.38 -4.67
N GLN A 147 -18.18 2.26 -3.35
CA GLN A 147 -18.84 1.22 -2.55
C GLN A 147 -19.78 1.76 -1.47
N VAL A 148 -19.63 3.01 -1.03
CA VAL A 148 -20.35 3.53 0.15
C VAL A 148 -21.40 4.56 -0.23
N ARG A 149 -21.06 5.50 -1.12
CA ARG A 149 -21.92 6.63 -1.50
C ARG A 149 -23.28 6.15 -1.99
N GLY A 150 -24.36 6.66 -1.39
CA GLY A 150 -25.74 6.28 -1.73
C GLY A 150 -26.21 4.93 -1.18
N THR A 151 -25.40 4.25 -0.37
CA THR A 151 -25.83 3.05 0.38
C THR A 151 -26.30 3.42 1.78
N GLU A 152 -26.88 2.46 2.50
CA GLU A 152 -27.26 2.62 3.92
C GLU A 152 -26.09 2.98 4.86
N ASN A 153 -24.85 2.75 4.43
CA ASN A 153 -23.62 3.06 5.16
C ASN A 153 -23.10 4.47 4.87
N ASP A 154 -23.69 5.20 3.93
CA ASP A 154 -23.35 6.59 3.65
C ASP A 154 -23.89 7.50 4.76
N PRO A 155 -23.04 8.26 5.48
CA PRO A 155 -23.50 9.23 6.47
C PRO A 155 -24.48 10.26 5.89
N ASN A 156 -24.42 10.54 4.58
CA ASN A 156 -25.29 11.48 3.89
C ASN A 156 -26.59 10.84 3.35
N PHE A 157 -26.80 9.53 3.55
CA PHE A 157 -27.98 8.82 3.03
C PHE A 157 -29.30 9.33 3.64
N LYS A 158 -29.29 9.67 4.93
CA LYS A 158 -30.50 10.07 5.66
C LYS A 158 -30.97 11.49 5.32
N THR A 159 -30.07 12.39 4.91
CA THR A 159 -30.43 13.74 4.49
C THR A 159 -31.12 13.75 3.13
N TRP A 160 -30.80 12.81 2.24
CA TRP A 160 -31.44 12.70 0.93
C TRP A 160 -32.87 12.12 0.98
N CYS A 161 -33.11 11.09 1.80
CA CYS A 161 -34.43 10.43 1.88
C CYS A 161 -35.55 11.36 2.41
N CYS A 162 -35.20 12.36 3.23
CA CYS A 162 -36.16 13.35 3.76
C CYS A 162 -36.35 14.60 2.90
N LEU A 163 -35.49 14.87 1.90
CA LEU A 163 -35.61 16.05 1.03
C LEU A 163 -36.51 15.81 -0.19
N THR A 164 -36.92 14.56 -0.44
CA THR A 164 -37.84 14.18 -1.53
C THR A 164 -39.23 13.78 -1.03
N ARG A 165 -39.69 14.33 0.09
CA ARG A 165 -41.09 14.26 0.55
C ARG A 165 -41.71 15.64 0.62
#